data_AF-A0A520I8C4-F1
#
_entry.id   AF-A0A520I8C4-F1
#
_cell.length_a   1.000
_cell.length_b   1.000
_cell.length_c   1.000
_cell.angle_alpha   90.00
_cell.angle_beta   90.00
_cell.angle_gamma   90.00
#
_symmetry.space_group_name_H-M   'P 1'
#
loop_
_entity.id
_entity.type
_entity.pdbx_description
1 polymer ?
#
loop_
_entity_poly.entity_id
_entity_poly.type
_entity_poly.pdbx_seq_one_letter_code
_entity_poly.pdbx_strand_id
1 'polypeptide(L)' 'MEPFLKEVAKDLIAKLGDELEYAAIIFNNKRPVPYLQNHLASLIGKPFWSPSFFTVQEFFATSTSLKIADGFTQFF' A
#
# COMPACT_ATOMS: atom_id res chain seq x y z
N MET A 1 -12.89 18.97 -9.70
CA MET A 1 -12.44 18.31 -8.46
C MET A 1 -11.41 17.27 -8.85
N GLU A 2 -10.18 17.34 -8.33
CA GLU A 2 -9.23 16.25 -8.57
C GLU A 2 -9.63 15.02 -7.72
N PRO A 3 -9.44 13.79 -8.21
CA PRO A 3 -9.64 12.60 -7.38
C PRO A 3 -8.69 12.61 -6.19
N PHE A 4 -9.18 12.29 -5.00
CA PHE A 4 -8.39 12.27 -3.77
C PHE A 4 -7.08 11.46 -3.90
N LEU A 5 -7.15 10.26 -4.49
CA LEU A 5 -5.95 9.42 -4.67
C LEU A 5 -4.91 10.04 -5.61
N LYS A 6 -5.32 10.93 -6.51
CA LYS A 6 -4.39 11.68 -7.37
C LYS A 6 -3.67 12.76 -6.57
N GLU A 7 -4.35 13.44 -5.64
CA GLU A 7 -3.73 14.41 -4.73
C GLU A 7 -2.74 13.72 -3.79
N VAL A 8 -3.12 12.58 -3.22
CA VAL A 8 -2.23 11.74 -2.39
C VAL A 8 -1.01 11.27 -3.18
N ALA A 9 -1.19 10.85 -4.43
CA ALA A 9 -0.06 10.44 -5.28
C ALA A 9 0.95 11.58 -5.49
N LYS A 10 0.49 12.82 -5.73
CA LYS A 10 1.38 13.99 -5.85
C LYS A 10 2.15 14.24 -4.56
N ASP A 11 1.47 14.18 -3.43
CA ASP A 11 2.07 14.39 -2.11
C ASP A 11 3.11 13.31 -1.76
N LEU A 12 2.81 12.04 -2.06
CA LEU A 12 3.76 10.93 -1.88
C LEU A 12 5.02 11.10 -2.73
N ILE A 13 4.87 11.46 -4.01
CA ILE A 13 6.02 11.70 -4.90
C ILE A 13 6.86 12.87 -4.39
N ALA A 14 6.22 13.96 -3.94
CA ALA A 14 6.91 15.13 -3.42
C ALA A 14 7.68 14.84 -2.11
N LYS A 15 7.15 13.96 -1.25
CA LYS A 15 7.75 13.63 0.05
C LYS A 15 8.82 12.55 -0.03
N LEU A 16 8.59 11.53 -0.85
CA LEU A 16 9.41 10.31 -0.85
C LEU A 16 10.34 10.24 -2.07
N GLY A 17 9.96 10.83 -3.21
CA GLY A 17 10.79 10.82 -4.41
C GLY A 17 11.26 9.42 -4.79
N ASP A 18 12.58 9.21 -4.77
CA ASP A 18 13.22 7.93 -5.08
C ASP A 18 13.10 6.89 -3.94
N GLU A 19 12.79 7.31 -2.71
CA GLU A 19 12.57 6.41 -1.56
C GLU A 19 11.17 5.79 -1.55
N LEU A 20 10.34 6.08 -2.56
CA LEU A 20 8.97 5.56 -2.69
C LEU A 20 8.93 4.03 -2.66
N GLU A 21 9.98 3.35 -3.13
CA GLU A 21 10.08 1.89 -3.13
C GLU A 21 10.10 1.27 -1.73
N TYR A 22 10.60 2.01 -0.73
CA TYR A 22 10.68 1.55 0.66
C TYR A 22 9.41 1.83 1.45
N ALA A 23 8.42 2.51 0.84
CA ALA A 23 7.18 2.84 1.52
C ALA A 23 6.21 1.64 1.55
N ALA A 24 5.59 1.45 2.71
CA ALA A 24 4.43 0.57 2.88
C ALA A 24 3.16 1.43 2.93
N ILE A 25 2.24 1.22 1.99
CA ILE A 25 0.96 1.92 1.92
C ILE A 25 -0.14 0.96 2.40
N ILE A 26 -0.84 1.36 3.46
CA ILE A 26 -1.87 0.53 4.10
C ILE A 26 -3.27 1.09 3.78
N PHE A 27 -4.12 0.25 3.21
CA PHE A 27 -5.53 0.53 2.96
C PHE A 27 -6.45 -0.37 3.81
N ASN A 28 -7.73 -0.01 3.92
CA ASN A 28 -8.74 -0.85 4.55
C ASN A 28 -9.18 -2.03 3.67
N ASN A 29 -8.99 -1.95 2.35
CA ASN A 29 -9.25 -3.02 1.39
C ASN A 29 -8.38 -2.81 0.12
N LYS A 30 -8.39 -3.77 -0.81
CA LYS A 30 -7.54 -3.73 -2.01
C LYS A 30 -8.09 -2.90 -3.18
N ARG A 31 -9.33 -2.42 -3.13
CA ARG A 31 -9.96 -1.70 -4.26
C ARG A 31 -9.21 -0.42 -4.64
N PRO A 32 -8.66 0.41 -3.72
CA PRO A 32 -7.95 1.64 -4.06
C PRO A 32 -6.59 1.45 -4.73
N VAL A 33 -5.95 0.29 -4.54
CA VAL A 33 -4.58 0.01 -4.97
C VAL A 33 -4.36 0.29 -6.46
N PRO A 34 -5.13 -0.30 -7.41
CA PRO A 34 -4.92 -0.06 -8.83
C PRO A 34 -5.11 1.41 -9.21
N TYR A 35 -6.02 2.13 -8.55
CA TYR A 35 -6.24 3.55 -8.82
C TYR A 35 -5.03 4.39 -8.41
N LEU A 36 -4.47 4.15 -7.22
CA LEU A 36 -3.29 4.86 -6.76
C LEU A 36 -2.05 4.51 -7.61
N GLN A 37 -1.88 3.24 -7.98
CA GLN A 37 -0.81 2.81 -8.88
C GLN A 37 -0.91 3.49 -10.26
N ASN A 38 -2.11 3.57 -10.83
CA ASN A 38 -2.35 4.27 -12.09
C ASN A 38 -2.01 5.77 -11.98
N HIS A 39 -2.37 6.42 -10.87
CA HIS A 39 -2.01 7.82 -10.64
C HIS A 39 -0.50 8.03 -10.48
N LEU A 40 0.20 7.16 -9.73
CA LEU A 40 1.65 7.21 -9.59
C LEU A 40 2.34 7.02 -10.94
N ALA A 41 1.96 6.02 -11.72
CA ALA A 41 2.51 5.78 -13.05
C ALA A 41 2.28 6.96 -14.01
N SER A 42 1.06 7.52 -14.00
CA SER A 42 0.72 8.68 -14.84
C SER A 42 1.46 9.95 -14.44
N LEU A 43 1.78 10.14 -13.15
CA LEU A 43 2.47 11.33 -12.65
C LEU A 43 4.00 11.23 -12.78
N ILE A 44 4.57 10.04 -12.55
CA ILE A 44 6.02 9.81 -12.62
C ILE A 44 6.49 9.75 -14.08
N GLY A 45 5.71 9.15 -14.98
CA GLY A 45 5.98 9.15 -16.42
C GLY A 45 7.24 8.39 -16.87
N LYS A 46 7.92 7.70 -15.95
CA LYS A 46 9.09 6.85 -16.18
C LYS A 46 8.96 5.54 -15.39
N PRO A 47 9.70 4.48 -15.76
CA PRO A 47 9.79 3.28 -14.93
C PRO A 47 10.25 3.65 -13.51
N PHE A 48 9.58 3.09 -12.50
CA PHE A 48 9.89 3.33 -11.09
C PHE A 48 9.61 2.06 -10.28
N TRP A 49 10.23 1.98 -9.11
CA TRP A 49 9.96 0.92 -8.15
C TRP A 49 8.74 1.28 -7.32
N SER A 50 7.72 0.42 -7.40
CA SER A 50 6.42 0.66 -6.78
C SER A 50 6.50 0.41 -5.27
N PRO A 51 5.81 1.21 -4.44
CA PRO A 51 5.69 0.94 -3.02
C PRO A 51 4.94 -0.37 -2.77
N SER A 52 5.12 -0.93 -1.58
CA SER A 52 4.38 -2.13 -1.16
C SER A 52 3.00 -1.74 -0.65
N PHE A 53 1.97 -2.48 -1.10
CA PHE A 53 0.57 -2.23 -0.74
C PHE A 53 0.04 -3.34 0.15
N PHE A 54 -0.62 -2.95 1.24
CA PHE A 54 -1.19 -3.88 2.20
C PHE A 54 -2.60 -3.48 2.60
N THR A 55 -3.42 -4.46 2.95
CA THR A 55 -4.50 -4.23 3.91
C THR A 55 -3.95 -4.20 5.33
N VAL A 56 -4.71 -3.65 6.28
CA VAL A 56 -4.34 -3.69 7.72
C VAL A 56 -4.04 -5.12 8.17
N GLN A 57 -4.88 -6.09 7.76
CA GLN A 57 -4.71 -7.50 8.10
C GLN A 57 -3.40 -8.08 7.54
N GLU A 58 -3.09 -7.83 6.26
CA GLU A 58 -1.87 -8.32 5.62
C GLU A 58 -0.60 -7.69 6.20
N PHE A 59 -0.67 -6.41 6.54
CA PHE A 59 0.44 -5.69 7.15
C PHE A 59 0.80 -6.32 8.51
N PHE A 60 -0.19 -6.53 9.37
CA PHE A 60 0.04 -7.20 10.66
C PHE A 60 0.49 -8.65 10.49
N ALA A 61 -0.12 -9.40 9.58
CA ALA A 61 0.24 -10.80 9.33
C ALA A 61 1.70 -10.96 8.87
N THR A 62 2.26 -9.96 8.18
CA THR A 62 3.65 -9.95 7.72
C THR A 62 4.62 -9.36 8.77
N SER A 63 4.11 -8.61 9.74
CA SER A 63 4.91 -7.92 10.76
C SER A 63 5.23 -8.77 11.99
N THR A 64 4.74 -10.01 12.07
CA THR A 64 4.96 -10.89 13.21
C THR A 64 5.13 -12.34 12.78
N SER A 65 5.86 -13.12 13.57
CA SER A 65 5.95 -14.58 13.42
C SER A 65 4.73 -15.31 14.01
N LEU A 66 3.83 -14.58 14.68
CA LEU A 66 2.61 -15.14 15.26
C LEU A 66 1.60 -15.48 14.16
N LYS A 67 0.99 -16.65 14.24
CA LYS A 67 -0.05 -17.06 13.31
C LYS A 67 -1.39 -16.47 13.73
N ILE A 68 -2.20 -16.10 12.74
CA ILE A 68 -3.61 -15.79 12.96
C ILE A 68 -4.26 -17.05 13.55
N ALA A 69 -4.98 -16.89 14.65
CA ALA A 69 -5.72 -17.98 15.27
C ALA A 69 -6.73 -18.54 14.27
N ASP A 70 -6.61 -19.82 13.95
CA ASP A 70 -7.62 -20.55 13.18
C ASP A 70 -8.47 -21.40 14.12
N GLY A 71 -9.64 -21.84 13.65
CA GLY A 71 -10.56 -22.62 14.46
C GLY A 71 -10.01 -23.97 14.94
N PHE A 72 -8.92 -24.47 14.35
CA PHE A 72 -8.25 -25.71 14.76
C PHE A 72 -7.16 -25.49 15.81
N THR A 73 -6.57 -24.28 15.86
CA THR A 73 -5.56 -23.88 16.85
C THR A 73 -6.15 -23.29 18.13
N GLN A 74 -7.47 -23.01 18.16
CA GLN A 74 -8.18 -22.47 19.33
C GLN A 74 -8.77 -23.51 20.29
N PHE A 75 -8.46 -24.80 20.15
CA PHE A 75 -8.86 -25.81 21.12
C PHE A 75 -7.93 -25.80 22.34
N PHE A 76 -8.33 -25.02 23.35
CA PHE A 76 -8.04 -25.32 24.75
C PHE A 76 -9.24 -26.07 25.35
#